data_AF-A0A1X1CWS5-F1
#
_entry.id   AF-A0A1X1CWS5-F1
#
_cell.length_a   1.000
_cell.length_b   1.000
_cell.length_c   1.000
_cell.angle_alpha   90.00
_cell.angle_beta   90.00
_cell.angle_gamma   90.00
#
_symmetry.space_group_name_H-M   'P 1'
#
loop_
_entity.id
_entity.type
_entity.pdbx_description
1 polymer ?
#
loop_
_entity_poly.entity_id
_entity_poly.type
_entity_poly.pdbx_seq_one_letter_code
_entity_poly.pdbx_strand_id
1 'polypeptide(L)'
;MKKTFQVATLLAAMALSTPLLAKTFVYVSEADDGTIARYALNEQTGALQLLGRTPAGGKVMPLALSADHQHLYAAIRSKPLRLQSWKIDRATGDLSKTGEVSAAASYPYISTDKQGRFLLGASYDGDVVHVYRLAQEGGVIAPPVGSYKTGHAAHSVIVDDAGQTAYVGNLGTDRVLQLELSKTGELSALANGYVKTAAENGPRHSVLSPDQRYLYNVGEMGGIITQYSRNAQGELSKIAETPNAVAAEYKLQHGLERPPGYSDTTPRIWAADIHITPDGRFLYVSERTSSTLTGYHVDKNSGKLTLIGSWPVEQQPRSFAITGDGRWLIASGEKSKVTGSYAIDSQSGALKKVSEAPAGGDANWVSIVSD
;
A
#
# COMPACT_ATOMS: atom_id res chain seq x y z
N MET A 1 54.14 -63.17 10.63
CA MET A 1 53.91 -61.85 10.01
C MET A 1 52.74 -61.92 9.03
N LYS A 2 51.51 -61.64 9.46
CA LYS A 2 50.39 -61.26 8.56
C LYS A 2 49.49 -60.29 9.34
N LYS A 3 49.57 -59.00 9.02
CA LYS A 3 48.74 -57.94 9.59
C LYS A 3 47.42 -57.89 8.81
N THR A 4 46.31 -58.03 9.51
CA THR A 4 44.95 -57.76 9.02
C THR A 4 44.72 -56.25 9.01
N PHE A 5 44.43 -55.68 7.83
CA PHE A 5 43.99 -54.30 7.69
C PHE A 5 42.46 -54.25 7.88
N GLN A 6 42.00 -53.56 8.92
CA GLN A 6 40.61 -53.11 9.03
C GLN A 6 40.49 -51.79 8.27
N VAL A 7 39.67 -51.77 7.22
CA VAL A 7 39.26 -50.54 6.54
C VAL A 7 38.05 -50.00 7.30
N ALA A 8 38.24 -48.88 8.00
CA ALA A 8 37.15 -48.13 8.61
C ALA A 8 36.53 -47.20 7.55
N THR A 9 35.29 -47.47 7.17
CA THR A 9 34.51 -46.59 6.29
C THR A 9 34.00 -45.41 7.10
N LEU A 10 34.61 -44.23 6.92
CA LEU A 10 34.08 -42.97 7.45
C LEU A 10 32.87 -42.56 6.60
N LEU A 11 31.65 -42.67 7.15
CA LEU A 11 30.49 -41.97 6.60
C LEU A 11 30.60 -40.49 7.01
N ALA A 12 31.00 -39.63 6.08
CA ALA A 12 30.87 -38.19 6.23
C ALA A 12 29.38 -37.82 6.04
N ALA A 13 28.68 -37.55 7.14
CA ALA A 13 27.37 -36.92 7.08
C ALA A 13 27.54 -35.46 6.65
N MET A 14 27.36 -35.17 5.36
CA MET A 14 27.16 -33.81 4.89
C MET A 14 25.80 -33.33 5.40
N ALA A 15 25.80 -32.56 6.47
CA ALA A 15 24.65 -31.74 6.83
C ALA A 15 24.45 -30.72 5.69
N LEU A 16 23.50 -31.00 4.80
CA LEU A 16 22.97 -30.00 3.88
C LEU A 16 22.28 -28.95 4.74
N SER A 17 23.00 -27.88 5.09
CA SER A 17 22.37 -26.63 5.52
C SER A 17 21.53 -26.16 4.32
N THR A 18 20.23 -26.44 4.34
CA THR A 18 19.31 -25.76 3.44
C THR A 18 19.53 -24.28 3.66
N PRO A 19 19.90 -23.48 2.64
CA PRO A 19 19.95 -22.04 2.81
C PRO A 19 18.58 -21.63 3.35
N LEU A 20 18.57 -20.89 4.46
CA LEU A 20 17.35 -20.29 4.97
C LEU A 20 16.88 -19.38 3.84
N LEU A 21 15.92 -19.83 3.04
CA LEU A 21 15.31 -18.99 2.02
C LEU A 21 14.78 -17.77 2.78
N ALA A 22 15.16 -16.58 2.33
CA ALA A 22 14.55 -15.33 2.78
C ALA A 22 13.03 -15.52 2.75
N LYS A 23 12.37 -15.27 3.87
CA LYS A 23 10.94 -15.42 4.00
C LYS A 23 10.28 -14.09 3.69
N THR A 24 9.44 -14.10 2.67
CA THR A 24 8.50 -13.01 2.43
C THR A 24 7.15 -13.35 3.03
N PHE A 25 6.62 -12.45 3.86
CA PHE A 25 5.30 -12.51 4.44
C PHE A 25 4.39 -11.44 3.85
N VAL A 26 3.14 -11.81 3.62
CA VAL A 26 2.07 -10.89 3.19
C VAL A 26 1.06 -10.77 4.32
N TYR A 27 0.66 -9.53 4.63
CA TYR A 27 -0.41 -9.20 5.55
C TYR A 27 -1.58 -8.60 4.79
N VAL A 28 -2.78 -9.12 5.03
CA VAL A 28 -4.01 -8.63 4.40
C VAL A 28 -5.05 -8.31 5.48
N SER A 29 -5.56 -7.07 5.50
CA SER A 29 -6.69 -6.70 6.35
C SER A 29 -7.98 -7.30 5.81
N GLU A 30 -8.69 -8.05 6.64
CA GLU A 30 -10.01 -8.65 6.38
C GLU A 30 -11.03 -7.91 7.25
N ALA A 31 -11.59 -6.82 6.73
CA ALA A 31 -12.25 -5.79 7.54
C ALA A 31 -13.58 -6.24 8.15
N ASP A 32 -14.36 -7.06 7.44
CA ASP A 32 -15.62 -7.61 7.92
C ASP A 32 -15.38 -8.67 9.02
N ASP A 33 -14.31 -9.45 8.88
CA ASP A 33 -13.93 -10.47 9.86
C ASP A 33 -13.19 -9.88 11.06
N GLY A 34 -12.67 -8.65 10.93
CA GLY A 34 -11.91 -7.96 11.96
C GLY A 34 -10.55 -8.61 12.23
N THR A 35 -9.94 -9.22 11.21
CA THR A 35 -8.65 -9.90 11.32
C THR A 35 -7.62 -9.40 10.31
N ILE A 36 -6.34 -9.65 10.61
CA ILE A 36 -5.24 -9.50 9.66
C ILE A 36 -4.78 -10.90 9.31
N ALA A 37 -4.99 -11.32 8.05
CA ALA A 37 -4.48 -12.58 7.54
C ALA A 37 -2.99 -12.47 7.20
N ARG A 38 -2.25 -13.53 7.48
CA ARG A 38 -0.82 -13.65 7.20
C ARG A 38 -0.58 -14.81 6.24
N TYR A 39 0.20 -14.56 5.20
CA TYR A 39 0.58 -15.55 4.19
C TYR A 39 2.10 -15.65 4.10
N ALA A 40 2.62 -16.84 3.79
CA ALA A 40 3.97 -17.01 3.25
C ALA A 40 3.92 -16.87 1.74
N LEU A 41 4.86 -16.10 1.18
CA LEU A 41 5.10 -16.04 -0.26
C LEU A 41 6.36 -16.83 -0.58
N ASN A 42 6.23 -17.83 -1.45
CA ASN A 42 7.38 -18.51 -2.02
C ASN A 42 8.04 -17.60 -3.06
N GLU A 43 9.23 -17.08 -2.77
CA GLU A 43 9.89 -16.07 -3.59
C GLU A 43 10.34 -16.58 -4.98
N GLN A 44 10.46 -17.90 -5.17
CA GLN A 44 10.87 -18.48 -6.45
C GLN A 44 9.69 -18.69 -7.39
N THR A 45 8.51 -19.00 -6.85
CA THR A 45 7.34 -19.42 -7.63
C THR A 45 6.16 -18.45 -7.54
N GLY A 46 6.16 -17.55 -6.56
CA GLY A 46 5.04 -16.67 -6.24
C GLY A 46 3.89 -17.37 -5.53
N ALA A 47 4.06 -18.64 -5.13
CA ALA A 47 3.02 -19.39 -4.41
C ALA A 47 2.68 -18.72 -3.08
N LEU A 48 1.39 -18.50 -2.82
CA LEU A 48 0.87 -17.98 -1.56
C LEU A 48 0.31 -19.11 -0.70
N GLN A 49 0.70 -19.13 0.56
CA GLN A 49 0.15 -20.05 1.55
C GLN A 49 -0.37 -19.26 2.75
N LEU A 50 -1.67 -19.38 3.04
CA LEU A 50 -2.24 -18.84 4.27
C LEU A 50 -1.62 -19.55 5.48
N LEU A 51 -1.05 -18.77 6.40
CA LEU A 51 -0.45 -19.26 7.63
C LEU A 51 -1.36 -19.09 8.84
N GLY A 52 -2.21 -18.07 8.85
CA GLY A 52 -3.10 -17.81 9.96
C GLY A 52 -3.72 -16.41 9.91
N ARG A 53 -4.52 -16.11 10.93
CA ARG A 53 -5.21 -14.82 11.11
C ARG A 53 -4.97 -14.30 12.51
N THR A 54 -4.68 -13.01 12.61
CA THR A 54 -4.55 -12.30 13.88
C THR A 54 -5.79 -11.45 14.11
N PRO A 55 -6.56 -11.65 15.20
CA PRO A 55 -7.66 -10.77 15.56
C PRO A 55 -7.18 -9.35 15.84
N ALA A 56 -7.77 -8.35 15.18
CA ALA A 56 -7.43 -6.93 15.33
C ALA A 56 -8.61 -6.09 15.81
N GLY A 57 -9.82 -6.38 15.31
CA GLY A 57 -11.06 -5.67 15.62
C GLY A 57 -11.81 -5.25 14.37
N GLY A 58 -13.10 -4.93 14.52
CA GLY A 58 -13.99 -4.63 13.41
C GLY A 58 -13.49 -3.48 12.53
N LYS A 59 -13.60 -3.64 11.21
CA LYS A 59 -13.09 -2.67 10.22
C LYS A 59 -11.63 -2.30 10.44
N VAL A 60 -10.78 -3.30 10.74
CA VAL A 60 -9.33 -3.17 10.49
C VAL A 60 -9.15 -2.95 9.00
N MET A 61 -8.56 -1.81 8.63
CA MET A 61 -8.42 -1.45 7.22
C MET A 61 -6.98 -1.08 6.90
N PRO A 62 -6.54 0.20 6.93
CA PRO A 62 -5.21 0.50 6.45
C PRO A 62 -4.15 -0.04 7.39
N LEU A 63 -3.12 -0.62 6.78
CA LEU A 63 -1.91 -1.08 7.44
C LEU A 63 -0.74 -0.19 7.00
N ALA A 64 0.21 0.03 7.90
CA ALA A 64 1.49 0.65 7.59
C ALA A 64 2.62 -0.09 8.30
N LEU A 65 3.76 -0.24 7.61
CA LEU A 65 4.97 -0.82 8.21
C LEU A 65 5.83 0.28 8.83
N SER A 66 6.55 -0.01 9.91
CA SER A 66 7.68 0.83 10.34
C SER A 66 8.78 0.82 9.29
N ALA A 67 9.65 1.83 9.28
CA ALA A 67 10.73 1.96 8.30
C ALA A 67 11.70 0.77 8.26
N ASP A 68 11.90 0.09 9.40
CA ASP A 68 12.73 -1.11 9.57
C ASP A 68 11.97 -2.43 9.34
N HIS A 69 10.69 -2.34 8.96
CA HIS A 69 9.75 -3.45 8.79
C HIS A 69 9.62 -4.39 10.01
N GLN A 70 9.96 -3.91 11.21
CA GLN A 70 9.83 -4.68 12.46
C GLN A 70 8.44 -4.53 13.11
N HIS A 71 7.68 -3.50 12.74
CA HIS A 71 6.37 -3.22 13.27
C HIS A 71 5.33 -3.04 12.16
N LEU A 72 4.11 -3.50 12.46
CA LEU A 72 2.91 -3.26 11.67
C LEU A 72 1.96 -2.38 12.48
N TYR A 73 1.49 -1.31 11.87
CA TYR A 73 0.47 -0.43 12.40
C TYR A 73 -0.85 -0.70 11.69
N ALA A 74 -1.95 -0.66 12.43
CA ALA A 74 -3.28 -0.87 11.87
C ALA A 74 -4.26 0.19 12.41
N ALA A 75 -5.10 0.74 11.53
CA ALA A 75 -6.22 1.57 11.96
C ALA A 75 -7.51 0.74 12.04
N ILE A 76 -8.17 0.81 13.20
CA ILE A 76 -9.46 0.19 13.46
C ILE A 76 -10.54 1.27 13.30
N ARG A 77 -11.37 1.14 12.28
CA ARG A 77 -12.34 2.17 11.88
C ARG A 77 -13.75 1.98 12.45
N SER A 78 -14.02 0.85 13.11
CA SER A 78 -15.23 0.69 13.93
C SER A 78 -15.06 1.45 15.27
N LYS A 79 -16.14 2.01 15.84
CA LYS A 79 -16.06 2.66 17.15
C LYS A 79 -15.87 1.60 18.27
N PRO A 80 -15.04 1.87 19.30
CA PRO A 80 -14.15 3.03 19.43
C PRO A 80 -12.99 2.97 18.41
N LEU A 81 -12.68 4.14 17.82
CA LEU A 81 -11.64 4.29 16.81
C LEU A 81 -10.26 4.13 17.45
N ARG A 82 -9.39 3.33 16.86
CA ARG A 82 -8.11 2.94 17.47
C ARG A 82 -6.99 2.86 16.45
N LEU A 83 -5.76 3.13 16.92
CA LEU A 83 -4.52 2.76 16.24
C LEU A 83 -3.86 1.66 17.06
N GLN A 84 -3.48 0.57 16.39
CA GLN A 84 -2.80 -0.57 17.00
C GLN A 84 -1.36 -0.66 16.50
N SER A 85 -0.45 -1.07 17.38
CA SER A 85 0.95 -1.37 17.07
C SER A 85 1.20 -2.86 17.31
N TRP A 86 1.86 -3.50 16.35
CA TRP A 86 2.19 -4.92 16.39
C TRP A 86 3.67 -5.08 16.08
N LYS A 87 4.37 -5.93 16.84
CA LYS A 87 5.70 -6.42 16.49
C LYS A 87 5.57 -7.60 15.54
N ILE A 88 6.39 -7.62 14.50
CA ILE A 88 6.49 -8.72 13.53
C ILE A 88 7.61 -9.66 13.99
N ASP A 89 7.29 -10.94 14.18
CA ASP A 89 8.30 -11.99 14.24
C ASP A 89 8.85 -12.22 12.82
N ARG A 90 10.13 -11.93 12.59
CA ARG A 90 10.73 -12.03 11.24
C ARG A 90 10.92 -13.48 10.77
N ALA A 91 10.95 -14.46 11.68
CA ALA A 91 11.12 -15.86 11.31
C ALA A 91 9.80 -16.55 10.94
N THR A 92 8.69 -16.12 11.55
CA THR A 92 7.36 -16.74 11.39
C THR A 92 6.36 -15.83 10.69
N GLY A 93 6.57 -14.51 10.75
CA GLY A 93 5.63 -13.47 10.36
C GLY A 93 4.54 -13.21 11.41
N ASP A 94 4.55 -13.85 12.58
CA ASP A 94 3.49 -13.69 13.59
C ASP A 94 3.43 -12.25 14.10
N LEU A 95 2.21 -11.76 14.36
CA LEU A 95 1.98 -10.43 14.90
C LEU A 95 1.74 -10.53 16.41
N SER A 96 2.58 -9.86 17.18
CA SER A 96 2.42 -9.70 18.63
C SER A 96 2.01 -8.27 18.96
N LYS A 97 0.83 -8.07 19.56
CA LYS A 97 0.35 -6.72 19.88
C LYS A 97 1.26 -6.06 20.90
N THR A 98 1.80 -4.89 20.57
CA THR A 98 2.67 -4.11 21.46
C THR A 98 1.98 -2.89 22.04
N GLY A 99 0.95 -2.38 21.38
CA GLY A 99 0.24 -1.20 21.85
C GLY A 99 -1.10 -0.96 21.17
N GLU A 100 -1.92 -0.15 21.83
CA GLU A 100 -3.17 0.39 21.30
C GLU A 100 -3.42 1.77 21.91
N VAL A 101 -3.80 2.72 21.07
CA VAL A 101 -4.21 4.06 21.49
C VAL A 101 -5.51 4.47 20.81
N SER A 102 -6.25 5.39 21.43
CA SER A 102 -7.41 6.02 20.80
C SER A 102 -6.98 6.79 19.54
N ALA A 103 -7.64 6.54 18.42
CA ALA A 103 -7.49 7.34 17.22
C ALA A 103 -8.33 8.61 17.34
N ALA A 104 -7.78 9.75 16.92
CA ALA A 104 -8.46 11.04 16.97
C ALA A 104 -9.54 11.18 15.88
N ALA A 105 -9.45 10.36 14.82
CA ALA A 105 -10.42 10.30 13.74
C ALA A 105 -10.42 8.91 13.06
N SER A 106 -11.31 8.70 12.09
CA SER A 106 -11.37 7.46 11.31
C SER A 106 -10.43 7.58 10.11
N TYR A 107 -9.37 6.78 10.09
CA TYR A 107 -8.36 6.86 9.03
C TYR A 107 -8.56 5.77 7.98
N PRO A 108 -9.01 6.07 6.75
CA PRO A 108 -8.95 5.12 5.63
C PRO A 108 -7.53 4.91 5.09
N TYR A 109 -6.55 5.72 5.51
CA TYR A 109 -5.15 5.60 5.11
C TYR A 109 -4.23 6.01 6.25
N ILE A 110 -3.20 5.20 6.50
CA ILE A 110 -2.10 5.53 7.40
C ILE A 110 -0.76 5.25 6.71
N SER A 111 0.28 5.99 7.04
CA SER A 111 1.66 5.76 6.59
C SER A 111 2.67 6.17 7.65
N THR A 112 3.83 5.55 7.65
CA THR A 112 4.98 6.00 8.44
C THR A 112 5.90 6.89 7.62
N ASP A 113 6.68 7.76 8.27
CA ASP A 113 7.84 8.36 7.62
C ASP A 113 9.03 7.41 7.61
N LYS A 114 9.90 7.52 6.59
CA LYS A 114 11.07 6.63 6.43
C LYS A 114 12.12 6.80 7.52
N GLN A 115 12.03 7.85 8.33
CA GLN A 115 12.91 8.07 9.48
C GLN A 115 12.38 7.41 10.76
N GLY A 116 11.23 6.74 10.72
CA GLY A 116 10.66 6.01 11.86
C GLY A 116 10.19 6.90 13.01
N ARG A 117 9.88 8.17 12.75
CA ARG A 117 9.52 9.17 13.76
C ARG A 117 8.02 9.28 13.97
N PHE A 118 7.25 9.09 12.92
CA PHE A 118 5.84 9.44 12.87
C PHE A 118 4.98 8.41 12.14
N LEU A 119 3.75 8.26 12.62
CA LEU A 119 2.64 7.65 11.90
C LEU A 119 1.65 8.76 11.53
N LEU A 120 1.39 8.92 10.24
CA LEU A 120 0.44 9.88 9.71
C LEU A 120 -0.86 9.17 9.35
N GLY A 121 -1.99 9.84 9.58
CA GLY A 121 -3.32 9.34 9.21
C GLY A 121 -4.14 10.40 8.51
N ALA A 122 -4.63 10.12 7.31
CA ALA A 122 -5.59 10.94 6.59
C ALA A 122 -7.00 10.51 6.98
N SER A 123 -7.86 11.46 7.34
CA SER A 123 -9.24 11.21 7.75
C SER A 123 -10.20 11.81 6.74
N TYR A 124 -10.91 10.93 6.02
CA TYR A 124 -11.86 11.30 5.00
C TYR A 124 -13.04 12.09 5.57
N ASP A 125 -13.75 11.53 6.55
CA ASP A 125 -14.91 12.19 7.16
C ASP A 125 -14.55 13.36 8.09
N GLY A 126 -13.25 13.55 8.35
CA GLY A 126 -12.75 14.50 9.35
C GLY A 126 -12.04 15.72 8.75
N ASP A 127 -11.84 15.72 7.42
CA ASP A 127 -11.16 16.78 6.67
C ASP A 127 -9.81 17.16 7.28
N VAL A 128 -9.05 16.14 7.70
CA VAL A 128 -7.85 16.34 8.51
C VAL A 128 -6.81 15.26 8.26
N VAL A 129 -5.54 15.66 8.31
CA VAL A 129 -4.41 14.76 8.51
C VAL A 129 -3.88 14.94 9.93
N HIS A 130 -3.62 13.84 10.62
CA HIS A 130 -2.98 13.82 11.93
C HIS A 130 -1.60 13.17 11.87
N VAL A 131 -0.69 13.64 12.72
CA VAL A 131 0.65 13.11 12.90
C VAL A 131 0.79 12.61 14.34
N TYR A 132 1.09 11.33 14.51
CA TYR A 132 1.38 10.72 15.80
C TYR A 132 2.87 10.44 15.90
N ARG A 133 3.45 10.66 17.08
CA ARG A 133 4.85 10.25 17.34
C ARG A 133 4.92 8.75 17.51
N LEU A 134 5.96 8.14 16.95
CA LEU A 134 6.33 6.76 17.24
C LEU A 134 7.35 6.75 18.38
N ALA A 135 7.12 5.88 19.37
CA ALA A 135 8.06 5.58 20.42
C ALA A 135 9.23 4.75 19.86
N GLN A 136 10.38 4.75 20.55
CA GLN A 136 11.57 4.05 20.09
C GLN A 136 11.34 2.53 19.96
N GLU A 137 10.51 1.98 20.83
CA GLU A 137 10.07 0.58 20.83
C GLU A 137 8.94 0.27 19.83
N GLY A 138 8.57 1.24 18.98
CA GLY A 138 7.62 1.07 17.89
C GLY A 138 6.15 1.32 18.25
N GLY A 139 5.83 1.75 19.48
CA GLY A 139 4.45 2.10 19.87
C GLY A 139 3.99 3.46 19.32
N VAL A 140 2.69 3.60 19.02
CA VAL A 140 2.09 4.91 18.69
C VAL A 140 1.81 5.71 19.97
N ILE A 141 2.25 6.97 20.03
CA ILE A 141 2.01 7.88 21.16
C ILE A 141 0.83 8.80 20.83
N ALA A 142 -0.19 8.80 21.68
CA ALA A 142 -1.34 9.72 21.60
C ALA A 142 -1.29 10.78 22.71
N PRO A 143 -1.90 11.97 22.53
CA PRO A 143 -2.62 12.46 21.35
C PRO A 143 -1.70 12.74 20.14
N PRO A 144 -2.24 12.99 18.93
CA PRO A 144 -1.42 13.41 17.80
C PRO A 144 -0.65 14.70 18.12
N VAL A 145 0.60 14.77 17.66
CA VAL A 145 1.52 15.91 17.82
C VAL A 145 1.39 16.95 16.71
N GLY A 146 0.71 16.59 15.61
CA GLY A 146 0.43 17.48 14.49
C GLY A 146 -0.95 17.24 13.91
N SER A 147 -1.55 18.30 13.36
CA SER A 147 -2.84 18.28 12.68
C SER A 147 -2.84 19.31 11.55
N TYR A 148 -3.45 18.96 10.42
CA TYR A 148 -3.66 19.89 9.31
C TYR A 148 -5.05 19.73 8.71
N LYS A 149 -5.81 20.83 8.62
CA LYS A 149 -7.12 20.84 7.97
C LYS A 149 -6.96 20.82 6.45
N THR A 150 -7.46 19.77 5.82
CA THR A 150 -7.20 19.48 4.40
C THR A 150 -8.24 20.06 3.45
N GLY A 151 -9.43 20.37 3.98
CA GLY A 151 -10.64 20.49 3.19
C GLY A 151 -11.30 19.13 2.97
N HIS A 152 -12.44 19.14 2.27
CA HIS A 152 -13.34 17.99 2.15
C HIS A 152 -12.61 16.71 1.70
N ALA A 153 -12.73 15.65 2.49
CA ALA A 153 -12.45 14.27 2.10
C ALA A 153 -10.97 13.92 1.84
N ALA A 154 -10.09 14.09 2.84
CA ALA A 154 -8.70 13.59 2.76
C ALA A 154 -8.66 12.06 2.72
N HIS A 155 -8.09 11.49 1.64
CA HIS A 155 -8.15 10.05 1.39
C HIS A 155 -6.80 9.35 1.60
N SER A 156 -5.67 9.99 1.37
CA SER A 156 -4.35 9.39 1.61
C SER A 156 -3.35 10.41 2.13
N VAL A 157 -2.27 9.93 2.74
CA VAL A 157 -1.09 10.72 3.08
C VAL A 157 0.15 9.86 2.87
N ILE A 158 1.15 10.35 2.14
CA ILE A 158 2.47 9.70 2.01
C ILE A 158 3.56 10.71 2.35
N VAL A 159 4.73 10.23 2.76
CA VAL A 159 5.89 11.07 3.09
C VAL A 159 7.05 10.71 2.17
N ASP A 160 7.83 11.71 1.78
CA ASP A 160 9.06 11.51 1.02
C ASP A 160 10.13 10.77 1.84
N ASP A 161 11.15 10.23 1.15
CA ASP A 161 12.21 9.45 1.81
C ASP A 161 13.04 10.29 2.79
N ALA A 162 13.09 11.62 2.60
CA ALA A 162 13.77 12.52 3.52
C ALA A 162 12.98 12.78 4.82
N GLY A 163 11.70 12.41 4.87
CA GLY A 163 10.81 12.67 6.01
C GLY A 163 10.47 14.15 6.20
N GLN A 164 10.49 14.94 5.13
CA GLN A 164 10.36 16.41 5.19
C GLN A 164 9.10 16.91 4.49
N THR A 165 8.53 16.15 3.55
CA THR A 165 7.34 16.56 2.82
C THR A 165 6.28 15.47 2.86
N ALA A 166 5.07 15.84 3.28
CA ALA A 166 3.89 14.99 3.21
C ALA A 166 3.00 15.41 2.03
N TYR A 167 2.49 14.43 1.29
CA TYR A 167 1.55 14.62 0.17
C TYR A 167 0.21 13.98 0.49
N VAL A 168 -0.87 14.75 0.34
CA VAL A 168 -2.21 14.31 0.75
C VAL A 168 -3.13 14.28 -0.46
N GLY A 169 -3.59 13.09 -0.86
CA GLY A 169 -4.67 12.97 -1.84
C GLY A 169 -5.98 13.40 -1.20
N ASN A 170 -6.57 14.50 -1.68
CA ASN A 170 -7.76 15.08 -1.10
C ASN A 170 -8.93 15.01 -2.09
N LEU A 171 -9.74 13.95 -1.96
CA LEU A 171 -10.76 13.55 -2.93
C LEU A 171 -11.76 14.67 -3.19
N GLY A 172 -12.28 15.29 -2.14
CA GLY A 172 -13.38 16.23 -2.22
C GLY A 172 -13.03 17.61 -2.80
N THR A 173 -11.77 17.88 -3.13
CA THR A 173 -11.34 19.21 -3.59
C THR A 173 -10.51 19.20 -4.88
N ASP A 174 -10.30 18.04 -5.51
CA ASP A 174 -9.42 17.86 -6.68
C ASP A 174 -8.00 18.42 -6.48
N ARG A 175 -7.46 18.16 -5.29
CA ARG A 175 -6.11 18.61 -4.90
C ARG A 175 -5.27 17.47 -4.36
N VAL A 176 -3.98 17.53 -4.68
CA VAL A 176 -2.93 16.92 -3.86
C VAL A 176 -2.34 18.04 -3.01
N LEU A 177 -2.48 17.94 -1.69
CA LEU A 177 -1.80 18.89 -0.78
C LEU A 177 -0.32 18.54 -0.71
N GLN A 178 0.52 19.56 -0.54
CA GLN A 178 1.95 19.43 -0.31
C GLN A 178 2.29 20.19 0.97
N LEU A 179 2.76 19.45 1.97
CA LEU A 179 2.92 19.95 3.32
C LEU A 179 4.35 19.71 3.79
N GLU A 180 4.96 20.69 4.45
CA GLU A 180 6.20 20.48 5.19
C GLU A 180 5.89 19.68 6.47
N LEU A 181 6.72 18.69 6.78
CA LEU A 181 6.68 17.90 8.00
C LEU A 181 7.88 18.29 8.88
N SER A 182 7.59 19.01 9.97
CA SER A 182 8.63 19.47 10.87
C SER A 182 9.27 18.33 11.67
N LYS A 183 10.42 18.60 12.30
CA LYS A 183 11.06 17.63 13.21
C LYS A 183 10.21 17.32 14.45
N THR A 184 9.31 18.21 14.83
CA THR A 184 8.38 18.02 15.97
C THR A 184 7.08 17.34 15.55
N GLY A 185 6.81 17.21 14.24
CA GLY A 185 5.62 16.56 13.69
C GLY A 185 4.52 17.55 13.28
N GLU A 186 4.81 18.85 13.33
CA GLU A 186 3.90 19.88 12.83
C GLU A 186 3.83 19.85 11.31
N LEU A 187 2.64 20.14 10.77
CA LEU A 187 2.38 20.23 9.33
C LEU A 187 2.10 21.68 8.94
N SER A 188 2.81 22.19 7.95
CA SER A 188 2.58 23.52 7.35
C SER A 188 2.47 23.40 5.84
N ALA A 189 1.83 24.39 5.19
CA ALA A 189 1.74 24.41 3.73
C ALA A 189 3.13 24.57 3.11
N LEU A 190 3.49 23.70 2.16
CA LEU A 190 4.66 23.89 1.29
C LEU A 190 4.25 24.71 0.07
N ALA A 191 4.93 25.83 -0.18
CA ALA A 191 4.56 26.81 -1.21
C ALA A 191 3.08 27.22 -1.13
N ASN A 192 2.30 27.01 -2.18
CA ASN A 192 0.86 27.31 -2.21
C ASN A 192 0.01 26.28 -1.43
N GLY A 193 0.62 25.26 -0.83
CA GLY A 193 -0.01 24.23 -0.02
C GLY A 193 -0.67 23.09 -0.82
N TYR A 194 -0.86 23.25 -2.13
CA TYR A 194 -1.44 22.22 -2.99
C TYR A 194 -1.13 22.41 -4.47
N VAL A 195 -1.35 21.33 -5.21
CA VAL A 195 -1.46 21.31 -6.67
C VAL A 195 -2.81 20.71 -7.09
N LYS A 196 -3.33 21.13 -8.23
CA LYS A 196 -4.59 20.61 -8.79
C LYS A 196 -4.37 19.28 -9.50
N THR A 197 -5.35 18.39 -9.45
CA THR A 197 -5.43 17.21 -10.33
C THR A 197 -6.22 17.52 -11.61
N ALA A 198 -6.55 16.49 -12.38
CA ALA A 198 -7.66 16.56 -13.32
C ALA A 198 -8.96 16.99 -12.60
N ALA A 199 -9.86 17.65 -13.33
CA ALA A 199 -11.15 18.09 -12.81
C ALA A 199 -12.06 16.89 -12.52
N GLU A 200 -12.78 16.94 -11.41
CA GLU A 200 -13.70 15.90 -10.91
C GLU A 200 -13.02 14.54 -10.76
N ASN A 201 -11.69 14.52 -10.59
CA ASN A 201 -10.94 13.27 -10.60
C ASN A 201 -11.03 12.54 -9.27
N GLY A 202 -11.19 13.27 -8.17
CA GLY A 202 -11.28 12.73 -6.81
C GLY A 202 -9.96 12.12 -6.32
N PRO A 203 -8.90 12.92 -6.09
CA PRO A 203 -7.55 12.44 -5.76
C PRO A 203 -7.53 11.46 -4.59
N ARG A 204 -7.10 10.23 -4.85
CA ARG A 204 -7.14 9.14 -3.89
C ARG A 204 -5.75 8.81 -3.38
N HIS A 205 -5.08 7.83 -3.95
CA HIS A 205 -3.75 7.40 -3.52
C HIS A 205 -2.65 8.00 -4.40
N SER A 206 -1.47 8.18 -3.81
CA SER A 206 -0.28 8.68 -4.48
C SER A 206 0.88 7.71 -4.32
N VAL A 207 1.79 7.70 -5.28
CA VAL A 207 3.08 7.02 -5.20
C VAL A 207 4.20 7.93 -5.69
N LEU A 208 5.35 7.89 -5.01
CA LEU A 208 6.58 8.58 -5.44
C LEU A 208 7.42 7.62 -6.29
N SER A 209 8.08 8.14 -7.33
CA SER A 209 9.10 7.36 -8.04
C SER A 209 10.26 7.02 -7.10
N PRO A 210 10.96 5.88 -7.30
CA PRO A 210 12.07 5.49 -6.42
C PRO A 210 13.20 6.52 -6.31
N ASP A 211 13.37 7.35 -7.33
CA ASP A 211 14.34 8.45 -7.35
C ASP A 211 13.80 9.78 -6.78
N GLN A 212 12.58 9.78 -6.24
CA GLN A 212 11.90 10.93 -5.64
C GLN A 212 11.71 12.14 -6.58
N ARG A 213 11.81 11.93 -7.91
CA ARG A 213 11.64 13.00 -8.91
C ARG A 213 10.21 13.17 -9.41
N TYR A 214 9.36 12.17 -9.24
CA TYR A 214 7.98 12.19 -9.70
C TYR A 214 7.01 11.73 -8.62
N LEU A 215 5.82 12.31 -8.64
CA LEU A 215 4.67 11.81 -7.90
C LEU A 215 3.54 11.52 -8.88
N TYR A 216 2.89 10.38 -8.73
CA TYR A 216 1.70 10.00 -9.47
C TYR A 216 0.53 9.89 -8.49
N ASN A 217 -0.58 10.56 -8.78
CA ASN A 217 -1.81 10.43 -8.01
C ASN A 217 -2.90 9.86 -8.90
N VAL A 218 -3.60 8.81 -8.42
CA VAL A 218 -4.81 8.29 -9.07
C VAL A 218 -6.04 8.92 -8.45
N GLY A 219 -6.96 9.41 -9.27
CA GLY A 219 -8.28 9.85 -8.82
C GLY A 219 -9.29 8.71 -8.76
N GLU A 220 -10.06 8.60 -7.68
CA GLU A 220 -11.10 7.58 -7.48
C GLU A 220 -12.23 7.68 -8.50
N MET A 221 -12.63 8.91 -8.84
CA MET A 221 -13.85 9.19 -9.61
C MET A 221 -13.58 9.30 -11.11
N GLY A 222 -12.52 10.00 -11.49
CA GLY A 222 -12.10 10.10 -12.90
C GLY A 222 -11.24 8.92 -13.34
N GLY A 223 -10.56 8.24 -12.41
CA GLY A 223 -9.58 7.21 -12.73
C GLY A 223 -8.37 7.74 -13.51
N ILE A 224 -8.19 9.07 -13.55
CA ILE A 224 -7.09 9.72 -14.25
C ILE A 224 -5.88 9.72 -13.33
N ILE A 225 -4.73 9.31 -13.86
CA ILE A 225 -3.45 9.43 -13.16
C ILE A 225 -2.90 10.82 -13.49
N THR A 226 -2.75 11.67 -12.47
CA THR A 226 -2.06 12.96 -12.62
C THR A 226 -0.59 12.79 -12.22
N GLN A 227 0.31 13.15 -13.13
CA GLN A 227 1.75 13.12 -12.92
C GLN A 227 2.26 14.50 -12.53
N TYR A 228 3.14 14.53 -11.54
CA TYR A 228 3.86 15.71 -11.09
C TYR A 228 5.37 15.49 -11.14
N SER A 229 6.13 16.48 -11.59
CA SER A 229 7.56 16.58 -11.27
C SER A 229 7.73 17.15 -9.87
N ARG A 230 8.74 16.67 -9.14
CA ARG A 230 9.09 17.09 -7.79
C ARG A 230 10.46 17.77 -7.80
N ASN A 231 10.55 18.97 -7.23
CA ASN A 231 11.83 19.65 -7.06
C ASN A 231 12.55 19.19 -5.77
N ALA A 232 13.76 19.71 -5.52
CA ALA A 232 14.57 19.32 -4.36
C ALA A 232 13.93 19.69 -3.00
N GLN A 233 13.06 20.70 -2.97
CA GLN A 233 12.29 21.13 -1.79
C GLN A 233 10.99 20.32 -1.61
N GLY A 234 10.66 19.46 -2.56
CA GLY A 234 9.44 18.66 -2.56
C GLY A 234 8.22 19.34 -3.15
N GLU A 235 8.37 20.51 -3.79
CA GLU A 235 7.24 21.15 -4.45
C GLU A 235 6.88 20.39 -5.73
N LEU A 236 5.57 20.25 -5.98
CA LEU A 236 5.05 19.56 -7.14
C LEU A 236 4.74 20.55 -8.26
N SER A 237 5.01 20.14 -9.50
CA SER A 237 4.53 20.80 -10.71
C SER A 237 3.84 19.77 -11.60
N LYS A 238 2.58 20.02 -11.96
CA LYS A 238 1.80 19.12 -12.81
C LYS A 238 2.42 19.07 -14.21
N ILE A 239 2.66 17.86 -14.73
CA ILE A 239 3.32 17.67 -16.03
C ILE A 239 2.50 16.87 -17.03
N ALA A 240 1.67 15.92 -16.58
CA ALA A 240 0.83 15.12 -17.49
C ALA A 240 -0.39 14.53 -16.79
N GLU A 241 -1.34 14.07 -17.59
CA GLU A 241 -2.51 13.29 -17.18
C GLU A 241 -2.61 12.06 -18.07
N THR A 242 -2.96 10.92 -17.46
CA THR A 242 -3.21 9.66 -18.17
C THR A 242 -4.65 9.22 -17.87
N PRO A 243 -5.55 9.20 -18.87
CA PRO A 243 -6.95 8.79 -18.67
C PRO A 243 -7.09 7.37 -18.13
N ASN A 244 -8.25 7.06 -17.54
CA ASN A 244 -8.60 5.70 -17.15
C ASN A 244 -8.59 4.78 -18.38
N ALA A 245 -7.72 3.77 -18.39
CA ALA A 245 -7.52 2.90 -19.55
C ALA A 245 -8.70 1.94 -19.83
N VAL A 246 -9.51 1.63 -18.82
CA VAL A 246 -10.56 0.59 -18.90
C VAL A 246 -11.97 1.18 -19.02
N ALA A 247 -12.15 2.48 -18.79
CA ALA A 247 -13.47 3.09 -18.74
C ALA A 247 -14.28 2.89 -20.03
N ALA A 248 -13.65 3.04 -21.21
CA ALA A 248 -14.34 2.83 -22.48
C ALA A 248 -14.70 1.35 -22.72
N GLU A 249 -13.76 0.44 -22.44
CA GLU A 249 -13.94 -1.01 -22.63
C GLU A 249 -15.07 -1.55 -21.74
N TYR A 250 -15.10 -1.15 -20.47
CA TYR A 250 -16.08 -1.59 -19.48
C TYR A 250 -17.31 -0.68 -19.39
N LYS A 251 -17.41 0.32 -20.28
CA LYS A 251 -18.52 1.30 -20.33
C LYS A 251 -18.77 1.99 -18.97
N LEU A 252 -17.69 2.31 -18.27
CA LEU A 252 -17.75 2.95 -16.97
C LEU A 252 -18.14 4.42 -17.14
N GLN A 253 -19.16 4.86 -16.40
CA GLN A 253 -19.49 6.26 -16.26
C GLN A 253 -18.54 6.94 -15.26
N HIS A 254 -18.50 8.27 -15.30
CA HIS A 254 -17.76 9.05 -14.31
C HIS A 254 -18.17 8.67 -12.88
N GLY A 255 -17.18 8.54 -12.00
CA GLY A 255 -17.36 8.18 -10.61
C GLY A 255 -18.10 9.23 -9.81
N LEU A 256 -18.50 8.85 -8.60
CA LEU A 256 -19.13 9.74 -7.62
C LEU A 256 -18.52 9.44 -6.26
N GLU A 257 -18.42 10.47 -5.43
CA GLU A 257 -18.21 10.29 -4.00
C GLU A 257 -19.32 9.41 -3.41
N ARG A 258 -18.95 8.48 -2.51
CA ARG A 258 -19.85 7.46 -1.97
C ARG A 258 -20.08 7.66 -0.48
N PRO A 259 -21.06 8.50 -0.08
CA PRO A 259 -21.40 8.69 1.33
C PRO A 259 -22.07 7.45 1.93
N PRO A 260 -22.21 7.36 3.27
CA PRO A 260 -22.99 6.31 3.91
C PRO A 260 -24.39 6.16 3.29
N GLY A 261 -24.77 4.93 2.96
CA GLY A 261 -26.05 4.64 2.29
C GLY A 261 -26.05 4.84 0.77
N TYR A 262 -24.89 5.14 0.16
CA TYR A 262 -24.75 5.19 -1.30
C TYR A 262 -25.26 3.90 -1.95
N SER A 263 -26.22 4.03 -2.85
CA SER A 263 -26.76 2.95 -3.66
C SER A 263 -26.81 3.44 -5.10
N ASP A 264 -25.96 2.85 -5.93
CA ASP A 264 -25.94 3.09 -7.36
C ASP A 264 -25.57 1.77 -8.04
N THR A 265 -26.33 1.40 -9.06
CA THR A 265 -26.08 0.20 -9.88
C THR A 265 -25.38 0.54 -11.19
N THR A 266 -25.19 1.84 -11.48
CA THR A 266 -24.43 2.32 -12.63
C THR A 266 -22.99 1.82 -12.51
N PRO A 267 -22.43 1.19 -13.56
CA PRO A 267 -21.02 0.87 -13.59
C PRO A 267 -20.23 2.18 -13.69
N ARG A 268 -19.67 2.62 -12.56
CA ARG A 268 -18.91 3.86 -12.45
C ARG A 268 -17.43 3.57 -12.25
N ILE A 269 -16.58 4.45 -12.75
CA ILE A 269 -15.16 4.45 -12.40
C ILE A 269 -15.02 4.49 -10.89
N TRP A 270 -14.19 3.59 -10.37
CA TRP A 270 -13.91 3.46 -8.95
C TRP A 270 -12.47 3.00 -8.71
N ALA A 271 -11.54 3.77 -9.28
CA ALA A 271 -10.12 3.52 -9.13
C ALA A 271 -9.72 3.55 -7.64
N ALA A 272 -8.73 2.74 -7.27
CA ALA A 272 -8.35 2.58 -5.88
C ALA A 272 -6.85 2.81 -5.68
N ASP A 273 -6.04 1.77 -5.81
CA ASP A 273 -4.66 1.80 -5.36
C ASP A 273 -3.70 2.08 -6.50
N ILE A 274 -2.51 2.59 -6.19
CA ILE A 274 -1.45 2.88 -7.15
C ILE A 274 -0.10 2.55 -6.55
N HIS A 275 0.70 1.74 -7.26
CA HIS A 275 2.05 1.37 -6.83
C HIS A 275 3.01 1.34 -8.02
N ILE A 276 4.27 1.61 -7.74
CA ILE A 276 5.37 1.56 -8.72
C ILE A 276 6.34 0.46 -8.30
N THR A 277 6.94 -0.23 -9.26
CA THR A 277 7.97 -1.24 -8.99
C THR A 277 9.21 -0.58 -8.37
N PRO A 278 9.99 -1.31 -7.55
CA PRO A 278 11.20 -0.78 -6.91
C PRO A 278 12.25 -0.24 -7.89
N ASP A 279 12.32 -0.81 -9.09
CA ASP A 279 13.19 -0.35 -10.18
C ASP A 279 12.64 0.86 -10.96
N GLY A 280 11.42 1.29 -10.64
CA GLY A 280 10.74 2.44 -11.23
C GLY A 280 10.26 2.23 -12.65
N ARG A 281 10.29 1.00 -13.20
CA ARG A 281 9.96 0.74 -14.62
C ARG A 281 8.48 0.55 -14.88
N PHE A 282 7.73 0.04 -13.91
CA PHE A 282 6.31 -0.28 -14.08
C PHE A 282 5.47 0.35 -12.97
N LEU A 283 4.33 0.91 -13.36
CA LEU A 283 3.32 1.45 -12.45
C LEU A 283 2.00 0.74 -12.68
N TYR A 284 1.29 0.39 -11.61
CA TYR A 284 0.00 -0.29 -11.68
C TYR A 284 -1.07 0.51 -10.95
N VAL A 285 -2.32 0.40 -11.42
CA VAL A 285 -3.50 1.01 -10.82
C VAL A 285 -4.65 0.01 -10.77
N SER A 286 -5.32 -0.11 -9.61
CA SER A 286 -6.50 -0.96 -9.48
C SER A 286 -7.81 -0.21 -9.76
N GLU A 287 -8.76 -0.89 -10.39
CA GLU A 287 -10.12 -0.39 -10.65
C GLU A 287 -11.15 -1.38 -10.08
N ARG A 288 -11.95 -0.90 -9.12
CA ARG A 288 -12.84 -1.75 -8.34
C ARG A 288 -14.04 -2.25 -9.14
N THR A 289 -14.56 -1.45 -10.08
CA THR A 289 -15.80 -1.78 -10.78
C THR A 289 -15.59 -2.82 -11.87
N SER A 290 -14.55 -2.68 -12.70
CA SER A 290 -14.13 -3.65 -13.71
C SER A 290 -13.36 -4.84 -13.11
N SER A 291 -12.92 -4.74 -11.86
CA SER A 291 -12.06 -5.74 -11.20
C SER A 291 -10.77 -6.01 -11.97
N THR A 292 -10.06 -4.93 -12.30
CA THR A 292 -8.83 -4.99 -13.10
C THR A 292 -7.66 -4.28 -12.43
N LEU A 293 -6.44 -4.74 -12.75
CA LEU A 293 -5.21 -3.98 -12.58
C LEU A 293 -4.68 -3.54 -13.94
N THR A 294 -4.43 -2.24 -14.10
CA THR A 294 -3.86 -1.67 -15.33
C THR A 294 -2.39 -1.32 -15.11
N GLY A 295 -1.51 -1.76 -16.00
CA GLY A 295 -0.07 -1.52 -15.94
C GLY A 295 0.42 -0.50 -16.97
N TYR A 296 1.45 0.25 -16.60
CA TYR A 296 2.11 1.25 -17.43
C TYR A 296 3.62 1.11 -17.35
N HIS A 297 4.31 1.26 -18.48
CA HIS A 297 5.74 1.58 -18.49
C HIS A 297 5.93 3.02 -18.02
N VAL A 298 6.96 3.23 -17.21
CA VAL A 298 7.38 4.56 -16.76
C VAL A 298 8.68 4.92 -17.48
N ASP A 299 8.65 5.99 -18.27
CA ASP A 299 9.87 6.51 -18.88
C ASP A 299 10.82 7.02 -17.80
N LYS A 300 12.05 6.48 -17.75
CA LYS A 300 13.02 6.79 -16.70
C LYS A 300 13.36 8.29 -16.63
N ASN A 301 13.35 9.00 -17.75
CA ASN A 301 13.84 10.37 -17.78
C ASN A 301 12.74 11.40 -17.48
N SER A 302 11.55 11.19 -18.05
CA SER A 302 10.40 12.10 -17.99
C SER A 302 9.31 11.65 -17.03
N GLY A 303 9.34 10.40 -16.58
CA GLY A 303 8.28 9.75 -15.80
C GLY A 303 7.00 9.47 -16.61
N LYS A 304 6.99 9.72 -17.92
CA LYS A 304 5.79 9.55 -18.74
C LYS A 304 5.28 8.10 -18.68
N LEU A 305 3.98 7.96 -18.50
CA LEU A 305 3.30 6.66 -18.52
C LEU A 305 2.95 6.23 -19.95
N THR A 306 3.21 4.97 -20.28
CA THR A 306 2.77 4.32 -21.52
C THR A 306 2.03 3.03 -21.17
N LEU A 307 0.80 2.88 -21.63
CA LEU A 307 -0.05 1.72 -21.31
C LEU A 307 0.63 0.40 -21.75
N ILE A 308 0.69 -0.56 -20.84
CA ILE A 308 1.07 -1.95 -21.13
C ILE A 308 -0.17 -2.77 -21.46
N GLY A 309 -1.16 -2.70 -20.57
CA GLY A 309 -2.39 -3.49 -20.66
C GLY A 309 -3.17 -3.46 -19.35
N SER A 310 -4.28 -4.19 -19.33
CA SER A 310 -5.12 -4.38 -18.15
C SER A 310 -5.46 -5.86 -17.98
N TRP A 311 -5.46 -6.33 -16.73
CA TRP A 311 -5.67 -7.75 -16.40
C TRP A 311 -6.81 -7.89 -15.40
N PRO A 312 -7.75 -8.85 -15.60
CA PRO A 312 -8.72 -9.21 -14.58
C PRO A 312 -8.01 -9.74 -13.34
N VAL A 313 -8.47 -9.30 -12.17
CA VAL A 313 -7.95 -9.71 -10.86
C VAL A 313 -9.10 -9.98 -9.90
N GLU A 314 -8.77 -10.14 -8.62
CA GLU A 314 -9.70 -10.37 -7.51
C GLU A 314 -10.86 -9.37 -7.53
N GLN A 315 -12.08 -9.85 -7.28
CA GLN A 315 -13.27 -9.01 -7.41
C GLN A 315 -13.22 -7.79 -6.47
N GLN A 316 -13.41 -6.60 -7.05
CA GLN A 316 -13.37 -5.31 -6.36
C GLN A 316 -12.00 -5.03 -5.70
N PRO A 317 -10.90 -4.93 -6.48
CA PRO A 317 -9.53 -4.83 -5.96
C PRO A 317 -9.25 -3.46 -5.34
N ARG A 318 -9.40 -3.34 -4.02
CA ARG A 318 -9.16 -2.08 -3.31
C ARG A 318 -7.68 -1.83 -3.02
N SER A 319 -6.89 -2.89 -2.84
CA SER A 319 -5.47 -2.77 -2.52
C SER A 319 -4.66 -3.89 -3.13
N PHE A 320 -3.41 -3.57 -3.43
CA PHE A 320 -2.40 -4.52 -3.83
C PHE A 320 -1.04 -4.03 -3.34
N ALA A 321 -0.02 -4.88 -3.39
CA ALA A 321 1.35 -4.51 -3.08
C ALA A 321 2.33 -5.25 -3.99
N ILE A 322 3.54 -4.71 -4.13
CA ILE A 322 4.62 -5.28 -4.96
C ILE A 322 5.77 -5.67 -4.04
N THR A 323 6.37 -6.84 -4.26
CA THR A 323 7.54 -7.28 -3.49
C THR A 323 8.74 -6.36 -3.69
N GLY A 324 9.65 -6.30 -2.71
CA GLY A 324 10.84 -5.44 -2.77
C GLY A 324 11.81 -5.75 -3.91
N ASP A 325 11.74 -6.95 -4.49
CA ASP A 325 12.48 -7.35 -5.70
C ASP A 325 11.71 -7.09 -7.02
N GLY A 326 10.48 -6.59 -6.94
CA GLY A 326 9.63 -6.26 -8.08
C GLY A 326 9.11 -7.46 -8.87
N ARG A 327 9.29 -8.70 -8.40
CA ARG A 327 8.90 -9.91 -9.15
C ARG A 327 7.43 -10.30 -8.97
N TRP A 328 6.85 -9.97 -7.82
CA TRP A 328 5.51 -10.42 -7.45
C TRP A 328 4.61 -9.23 -7.10
N LEU A 329 3.38 -9.28 -7.61
CA LEU A 329 2.29 -8.39 -7.21
C LEU A 329 1.24 -9.23 -6.48
N ILE A 330 0.82 -8.76 -5.31
CA ILE A 330 -0.20 -9.41 -4.49
C ILE A 330 -1.43 -8.51 -4.43
N ALA A 331 -2.59 -9.01 -4.89
CA ALA A 331 -3.83 -8.25 -4.96
C ALA A 331 -4.92 -8.89 -4.10
N SER A 332 -5.66 -8.06 -3.37
CA SER A 332 -6.86 -8.44 -2.62
C SER A 332 -8.06 -7.65 -3.12
N GLY A 333 -9.26 -8.25 -2.97
CA GLY A 333 -10.51 -7.63 -3.40
C GLY A 333 -11.58 -7.72 -2.32
N GLU A 334 -12.32 -6.62 -2.13
CA GLU A 334 -13.32 -6.46 -1.07
C GLU A 334 -14.45 -7.51 -1.18
N LYS A 335 -14.68 -8.06 -2.37
CA LYS A 335 -15.69 -9.10 -2.64
C LYS A 335 -15.08 -10.46 -3.03
N SER A 336 -13.76 -10.57 -3.00
CA SER A 336 -13.06 -11.80 -3.34
C SER A 336 -13.00 -12.74 -2.14
N LYS A 337 -13.09 -14.05 -2.41
CA LYS A 337 -12.83 -15.10 -1.40
C LYS A 337 -11.35 -15.49 -1.35
N VAL A 338 -10.51 -14.87 -2.18
CA VAL A 338 -9.10 -15.19 -2.32
C VAL A 338 -8.25 -13.93 -2.46
N THR A 339 -7.00 -14.02 -2.02
CA THR A 339 -5.92 -13.09 -2.36
C THR A 339 -5.10 -13.72 -3.48
N GLY A 340 -4.81 -12.96 -4.55
CA GLY A 340 -4.05 -13.44 -5.70
C GLY A 340 -2.59 -13.02 -5.67
N SER A 341 -1.74 -13.85 -6.26
CA SER A 341 -0.33 -13.57 -6.54
C SER A 341 -0.07 -13.63 -8.03
N TYR A 342 0.62 -12.61 -8.53
CA TYR A 342 0.87 -12.38 -9.93
C TYR A 342 2.38 -12.20 -10.16
N ALA A 343 2.94 -12.95 -11.11
CA ALA A 343 4.26 -12.67 -11.64
C ALA A 343 4.20 -11.37 -12.45
N ILE A 344 5.17 -10.49 -12.23
CA ILE A 344 5.45 -9.35 -13.10
C ILE A 344 6.50 -9.80 -14.13
N ASP A 345 6.15 -9.76 -15.41
CA ASP A 345 7.13 -9.99 -16.47
C ASP A 345 8.22 -8.90 -16.41
N SER A 346 9.48 -9.32 -16.26
CA SER A 346 10.58 -8.39 -16.04
C SER A 346 10.88 -7.50 -17.24
N GLN A 347 10.40 -7.80 -18.44
CA GLN A 347 10.64 -7.00 -19.63
C GLN A 347 9.43 -6.13 -19.97
N SER A 348 8.24 -6.73 -20.00
CA SER A 348 7.02 -6.06 -20.45
C SER A 348 6.18 -5.47 -19.32
N GLY A 349 6.40 -5.86 -18.06
CA GLY A 349 5.53 -5.49 -16.94
C GLY A 349 4.14 -6.12 -17.02
N ALA A 350 3.99 -7.20 -17.79
CA ALA A 350 2.71 -7.90 -17.88
C ALA A 350 2.46 -8.75 -16.64
N LEU A 351 1.21 -8.78 -16.17
CA LEU A 351 0.82 -9.60 -15.04
C LEU A 351 0.38 -11.00 -15.48
N LYS A 352 0.84 -12.02 -14.76
CA LYS A 352 0.35 -13.39 -14.89
C LYS A 352 0.05 -13.97 -13.52
N LYS A 353 -1.21 -14.35 -13.27
CA LYS A 353 -1.58 -15.04 -12.03
C LYS A 353 -0.82 -16.35 -11.91
N VAL A 354 -0.16 -16.56 -10.77
CA VAL A 354 0.64 -17.78 -10.48
C VAL A 354 0.11 -18.55 -9.27
N SER A 355 -0.61 -17.89 -8.37
CA SER A 355 -1.16 -18.51 -7.17
C SER A 355 -2.32 -17.69 -6.63
N GLU A 356 -3.10 -18.31 -5.76
CA GLU A 356 -4.05 -17.64 -4.89
C GLU A 356 -4.12 -18.37 -3.54
N ALA A 357 -4.62 -17.69 -2.52
CA ALA A 357 -4.86 -18.26 -1.20
C ALA A 357 -6.19 -17.74 -0.61
N PRO A 358 -6.88 -18.50 0.26
CA PRO A 358 -8.15 -18.08 0.84
C PRO A 358 -8.04 -16.77 1.61
N ALA A 359 -8.98 -15.85 1.36
CA ALA A 359 -9.15 -14.58 2.05
C ALA A 359 -10.48 -14.55 2.81
N GLY A 360 -10.53 -13.73 3.85
CA GLY A 360 -11.71 -13.41 4.63
C GLY A 360 -12.55 -12.28 4.01
N GLY A 361 -13.59 -11.88 4.72
CA GLY A 361 -14.53 -10.84 4.28
C GLY A 361 -13.90 -9.46 4.20
N ASP A 362 -14.24 -8.71 3.15
CA ASP A 362 -13.76 -7.34 2.89
C ASP A 362 -12.22 -7.22 2.98
N ALA A 363 -11.52 -8.09 2.23
CA ALA A 363 -10.06 -8.10 2.14
C ALA A 363 -9.57 -6.87 1.36
N ASN A 364 -9.04 -5.87 2.05
CA ASN A 364 -9.02 -4.51 1.49
C ASN A 364 -7.75 -3.68 1.72
N TRP A 365 -6.71 -4.29 2.31
CA TRP A 365 -5.36 -3.70 2.37
C TRP A 365 -4.31 -4.79 2.27
N VAL A 366 -3.22 -4.56 1.54
CA VAL A 366 -2.10 -5.50 1.41
C VAL A 366 -0.81 -4.84 1.90
N SER A 367 0.01 -5.56 2.67
CA SER A 367 1.36 -5.15 3.04
C SER A 367 2.31 -6.33 2.95
N ILE A 368 3.55 -6.09 2.55
CA ILE A 368 4.55 -7.15 2.31
C ILE A 368 5.80 -6.85 3.12
N VAL A 369 6.31 -7.87 3.80
CA VAL A 369 7.59 -7.83 4.52
C VAL A 369 8.47 -8.93 3.98
N SER A 370 9.64 -8.58 3.46
CA SER A 370 10.69 -9.50 3.03
C SER A 370 11.87 -9.44 3.99
N ASP A 371 12.59 -10.55 4.14
CA ASP A 371 13.81 -10.64 4.94
C ASP A 371 14.93 -9.69 4.50
#